data_AF-A0A3N9UIQ8-F1
#
_entry.id   AF-A0A3N9UIQ8-F1
#
_cell.length_a   1.000
_cell.length_b   1.000
_cell.length_c   1.000
_cell.angle_alpha   90.00
_cell.angle_beta   90.00
_cell.angle_gamma   90.00
#
_symmetry.space_group_name_H-M   'P 1'
#
loop_
_entity.id
_entity.type
_entity.pdbx_description
1 polymer ?
#
loop_
_entity_poly.entity_id
_entity_poly.type
_entity_poly.pdbx_seq_one_letter_code
_entity_poly.pdbx_strand_id
1 'polypeptide(L)' 'MGGQMNVYEVIGREDDPVYNLLTNLQENDEIQIDELRIRKTDKFYEVENDDLHEGFKTIERCYEFISSNVF' A
#
# COMPACT_ATOMS: atom_id res chain seq x y z
N MET A 1 -9.74 -25.00 -1.49
CA MET A 1 -9.71 -24.18 -0.26
C MET A 1 -10.01 -22.75 -0.68
N GLY A 2 -11.27 -22.34 -0.56
CA GLY A 2 -11.73 -21.02 -0.98
C GLY A 2 -11.40 -19.99 0.09
N GLY A 3 -10.56 -19.01 -0.24
CA GLY A 3 -10.38 -17.83 0.60
C GLY A 3 -11.68 -17.05 0.60
N GLN A 4 -12.34 -16.96 1.75
CA GLN A 4 -13.42 -16.01 1.95
C GLN A 4 -12.78 -14.63 1.97
N MET A 5 -12.89 -13.91 0.85
CA MET A 5 -12.58 -12.48 0.79
C MET A 5 -13.55 -11.80 1.75
N ASN A 6 -13.02 -11.28 2.86
CA ASN A 6 -13.82 -10.73 3.94
C ASN A 6 -14.42 -9.42 3.45
N VAL A 7 -15.67 -9.45 2.98
CA VAL A 7 -16.36 -8.33 2.31
C VAL A 7 -16.32 -7.05 3.16
N TYR A 8 -16.25 -7.19 4.48
CA TYR A 8 -16.10 -6.07 5.42
C TYR A 8 -14.74 -5.33 5.30
N GLU A 9 -13.65 -6.02 4.98
CA GLU A 9 -12.35 -5.36 4.77
C GLU A 9 -12.35 -4.55 3.46
N VAL A 10 -13.07 -5.01 2.45
CA VAL A 10 -13.18 -4.31 1.16
C VAL A 10 -13.98 -3.02 1.31
N ILE A 11 -15.10 -3.06 2.04
CA ILE A 11 -16.00 -1.89 2.21
C ILE A 11 -15.32 -0.76 3.01
N GLY A 12 -14.38 -1.05 3.90
CA GLY A 12 -13.67 -0.01 4.67
C GLY A 12 -12.43 0.56 3.98
N ARG A 13 -11.79 -0.20 3.09
CA ARG A 13 -10.54 0.22 2.43
C ARG A 13 -10.76 1.31 1.39
N GLU A 14 -11.87 1.31 0.67
CA GLU A 14 -12.15 2.32 -0.36
C GLU A 14 -12.42 3.73 0.22
N ASP A 15 -12.77 3.82 1.50
CA ASP A 15 -12.87 5.10 2.22
C ASP A 15 -11.56 5.52 2.90
N ASP A 16 -10.56 4.63 2.94
CA ASP A 16 -9.26 4.92 3.55
C ASP A 16 -8.42 5.82 2.63
N PRO A 17 -7.97 7.00 3.12
CA PRO A 17 -7.16 7.91 2.31
C PRO A 17 -5.85 7.30 1.80
N VAL A 18 -5.19 6.45 2.60
CA VAL A 18 -3.94 5.79 2.23
C VAL A 18 -4.19 4.78 1.13
N TYR A 19 -5.23 3.94 1.28
CA TYR A 19 -5.58 2.97 0.25
C TYR A 19 -5.93 3.65 -1.08
N ASN A 20 -6.67 4.77 -1.02
CA ASN A 20 -7.00 5.57 -2.19
C ASN A 20 -5.76 6.18 -2.85
N LEU A 21 -4.81 6.71 -2.08
CA LEU A 21 -3.55 7.21 -2.63
C LEU A 21 -2.77 6.11 -3.35
N LEU A 22 -2.65 4.92 -2.74
CA LEU A 22 -1.97 3.77 -3.35
C LEU A 22 -2.65 3.29 -4.63
N THR A 23 -3.99 3.29 -4.65
CA THR A 23 -4.78 2.85 -5.82
C THR A 23 -4.64 3.81 -7.00
N ASN A 24 -4.43 5.11 -6.73
CA ASN A 24 -4.23 6.12 -7.76
C ASN A 24 -2.75 6.30 -8.17
N LEU A 25 -1.81 5.66 -7.49
CA LEU A 25 -0.38 5.79 -7.76
C LEU A 25 0.00 5.15 -9.09
N GLN A 26 0.55 5.94 -10.02
CA GLN A 26 0.92 5.48 -11.36
C GLN A 26 2.33 4.90 -11.41
N GLU A 27 2.61 4.08 -12.42
CA GLU A 27 3.96 3.55 -12.63
C GLU A 27 4.99 4.67 -12.82
N ASN A 28 6.11 4.56 -12.10
CA ASN A 28 7.22 5.50 -11.99
C ASN A 28 6.89 6.79 -11.19
N ASP A 29 5.70 6.88 -10.60
CA ASP A 29 5.38 7.92 -9.61
C ASP A 29 5.67 7.46 -8.18
N GLU A 30 5.77 8.44 -7.29
CA GLU A 30 5.93 8.25 -5.86
C GLU A 30 5.05 9.21 -5.05
N ILE A 31 4.69 8.76 -3.85
CA ILE A 31 3.97 9.54 -2.84
C ILE A 31 4.68 9.41 -1.50
N GLN A 32 4.50 10.43 -0.65
CA GLN A 32 4.96 10.40 0.73
C GLN A 32 3.76 10.18 1.65
N ILE A 33 3.85 9.19 2.55
CA ILE A 33 2.88 8.96 3.62
C ILE A 33 3.66 8.90 4.92
N ASP A 34 3.49 9.93 5.75
CA ASP A 34 4.30 10.14 6.97
C ASP A 34 5.81 10.11 6.67
N GLU A 35 6.60 9.28 7.34
CA GLU A 35 8.04 9.10 7.07
C GLU A 35 8.33 8.11 5.94
N LEU A 36 7.32 7.44 5.39
CA LEU A 36 7.48 6.46 4.33
C LEU A 36 7.35 7.10 2.94
N ARG A 37 8.30 6.78 2.06
CA ARG A 37 8.21 7.04 0.63
C ARG A 37 7.70 5.79 -0.07
N ILE A 38 6.64 5.92 -0.86
CA ILE A 38 6.05 4.82 -1.62
C ILE A 38 6.22 5.10 -3.09
N ARG A 39 6.91 4.22 -3.83
CA ARG A 39 7.11 4.30 -5.27
C ARG A 39 6.43 3.14 -5.97
N LYS A 40 5.71 3.41 -7.05
CA LYS A 40 5.14 2.37 -7.89
C LYS A 40 6.06 2.10 -9.06
N THR A 41 6.58 0.89 -9.15
CA THR A 41 7.34 0.40 -10.32
C THR A 41 6.47 -0.52 -11.17
N ASP A 42 7.01 -0.95 -12.32
CA ASP A 42 6.37 -1.89 -13.24
C ASP A 42 5.99 -3.22 -12.56
N LYS A 43 6.68 -3.58 -11.47
CA LYS A 43 6.49 -4.85 -10.76
C LYS A 43 6.06 -4.72 -9.32
N PHE A 44 6.37 -3.61 -8.65
CA PHE A 44 6.26 -3.51 -7.20
C PHE A 44 5.70 -2.16 -6.73
N TYR A 45 5.22 -2.15 -5.50
CA TYR A 45 5.11 -0.99 -4.65
C TYR A 45 6.30 -1.05 -3.69
N GLU A 46 7.27 -0.16 -3.87
CA GLU A 46 8.43 -0.02 -3.01
C GLU A 46 8.09 0.95 -1.89
N VAL A 47 8.34 0.55 -0.65
CA VAL A 47 8.14 1.36 0.55
C VAL A 47 9.50 1.51 1.22
N GLU A 48 9.98 2.73 1.37
CA GLU A 48 11.30 3.01 1.94
C GLU A 48 11.30 4.20 2.90
N ASN A 49 12.20 4.16 3.88
CA ASN A 49 12.63 5.29 4.70
C ASN A 49 14.14 5.14 5.01
N ASP A 50 14.67 5.90 5.96
CA ASP A 50 16.10 5.84 6.31
C ASP A 50 16.52 4.48 6.93
N ASP A 51 15.58 3.71 7.49
CA ASP A 51 15.84 2.47 8.22
C ASP A 51 15.38 1.19 7.49
N LEU A 52 14.48 1.29 6.51
CA LEU A 52 13.89 0.14 5.82
C LEU A 52 13.67 0.36 4.32
N HIS A 53 13.65 -0.73 3.57
CA HIS A 53 13.20 -0.79 2.18
C HIS A 53 12.52 -2.14 1.92
N GLU A 54 11.23 -2.12 1.58
CA GLU A 54 10.41 -3.31 1.33
C GLU A 54 9.63 -3.21 0.01
N GLY A 55 9.47 -4.32 -0.70
CA GLY A 55 8.82 -4.37 -2.02
C GLY A 55 7.61 -5.31 -2.08
N PHE A 56 6.45 -4.77 -2.47
CA PHE A 56 5.19 -5.51 -2.49
C PHE A 56 4.60 -5.65 -3.90
N LYS A 57 4.12 -6.83 -4.27
CA LYS A 57 3.54 -7.07 -5.61
C LYS A 57 2.10 -6.60 -5.77
N THR A 58 1.36 -6.46 -4.67
CA THR A 58 -0.06 -6.09 -4.69
C THR A 58 -0.33 -4.92 -3.76
N ILE A 59 -1.35 -4.13 -4.08
CA ILE A 59 -1.76 -2.96 -3.31
C ILE A 59 -2.14 -3.39 -1.89
N GLU A 60 -2.82 -4.53 -1.74
CA GLU A 60 -3.30 -5.01 -0.44
C GLU A 60 -2.15 -5.28 0.53
N ARG A 61 -1.07 -5.90 0.05
CA ARG A 61 0.11 -6.15 0.88
C ARG A 61 0.88 -4.88 1.23
N CYS A 62 0.98 -3.95 0.28
CA CYS A 62 1.58 -2.65 0.53
C CYS A 62 0.78 -1.87 1.58
N TYR A 63 -0.54 -1.82 1.42
CA TYR A 63 -1.46 -1.17 2.36
C TYR A 63 -1.41 -1.80 3.76
N GLU A 64 -1.43 -3.14 3.86
CA GLU A 64 -1.31 -3.85 5.14
C GLU A 64 0.00 -3.48 5.86
N PHE A 65 1.10 -3.39 5.12
CA PHE A 65 2.39 -2.97 5.67
C PHE A 65 2.35 -1.52 6.17
N ILE A 66 1.90 -0.58 5.34
CA ILE A 66 1.84 0.84 5.72
C ILE A 66 0.92 1.03 6.93
N SER A 67 -0.25 0.40 6.92
CA SER A 67 -1.21 0.51 8.02
C SER A 67 -0.68 -0.03 9.34
N SER A 68 0.22 -1.01 9.30
CA SER A 68 0.84 -1.58 10.51
C SER A 68 2.05 -0.78 11.03
N ASN A 69 2.58 0.16 10.23
CA ASN A 69 3.75 0.96 10.58
C ASN A 69 3.41 2.45 10.84
N VAL A 70 2.26 2.93 10.32
CA VAL A 70 1.81 4.33 10.47
C VAL A 70 0.74 4.49 11.56
N PHE A 71 -0.07 3.45 11.83
CA PHE A 71 -1.14 3.46 12.84
C PHE A 71 -0.87 2.47 13.97
#